data_AF-A0A6B0HEA6-F1
#
_entry.id   AF-A0A6B0HEA6-F1
#
_cell.length_a   1.000
_cell.length_b   1.000
_cell.length_c   1.000
_cell.angle_alpha   90.00
_cell.angle_beta   90.00
_cell.angle_gamma   90.00
#
_symmetry.space_group_name_H-M   'P 1'
#
loop_
_entity.id
_entity.type
_entity.pdbx_description
1 polymer ?
#
loop_
_entity_poly.entity_id
_entity_poly.type
_entity_poly.pdbx_seq_one_letter_code
_entity_poly.pdbx_strand_id
1 'polypeptide(L)'
;MGHELTHRYTHVEAGLVENVVIRRTTDTDAYPSGWKYTLHLGTLQDLTLIRYDNAHEDTKGHELHTAAGDADVEFPGMEELVVEFWASADEYWDTIGGNPPRPY
;
A
#
# COMPACT_ATOMS: atom_id res chain seq x y z
N MET A 1 18.77 -17.42 10.32
CA MET A 1 17.32 -17.43 10.00
C MET A 1 16.83 -16.02 10.29
N GLY A 2 16.77 -15.18 9.26
CA GLY A 2 16.43 -13.77 9.41
C GLY A 2 14.92 -13.65 9.63
N HIS A 3 14.53 -13.00 10.72
CA HIS A 3 13.13 -12.73 11.01
C HIS A 3 12.59 -11.81 9.91
N GLU A 4 11.61 -12.32 9.18
CA GLU A 4 10.87 -11.53 8.20
C GLU A 4 10.07 -10.45 8.95
N LEU A 5 10.60 -9.22 8.95
CA LEU A 5 9.86 -8.08 9.47
C LEU A 5 8.66 -7.85 8.55
N THR A 6 7.50 -8.24 9.05
CA THR A 6 6.20 -8.01 8.41
C THR A 6 5.45 -6.98 9.24
N HIS A 7 5.20 -5.81 8.68
CA HIS A 7 4.22 -4.89 9.19
C HIS A 7 2.87 -5.17 8.50
N ARG A 8 1.82 -5.35 9.31
CA ARG A 8 0.47 -5.51 8.82
C ARG A 8 -0.46 -4.66 9.64
N TYR A 9 -1.22 -3.81 8.95
CA TYR A 9 -2.23 -2.97 9.52
C TYR A 9 -3.52 -3.09 8.69
N THR A 10 -4.65 -3.07 9.37
CA THR A 10 -5.96 -3.02 8.71
C THR A 10 -6.89 -2.21 9.56
N HIS A 11 -7.55 -1.25 8.94
CA HIS A 11 -8.55 -0.42 9.56
C HIS A 11 -9.78 -0.32 8.66
N VAL A 12 -10.94 -0.46 9.29
CA VAL A 12 -12.23 -0.46 8.62
C VAL A 12 -13.15 0.45 9.39
N GLU A 13 -13.60 1.51 8.74
CA GLU A 13 -14.47 2.50 9.36
C GLU A 13 -15.33 3.18 8.28
N ALA A 14 -16.60 3.44 8.62
CA ALA A 14 -17.60 4.10 7.78
C ALA A 14 -17.65 3.62 6.30
N GLY A 15 -17.35 2.34 6.06
CA GLY A 15 -17.39 1.73 4.73
C GLY A 15 -16.09 1.78 3.93
N LEU A 16 -15.04 2.43 4.45
CA LEU A 16 -13.68 2.38 3.92
C LEU A 16 -12.88 1.26 4.59
N VAL A 17 -11.94 0.71 3.83
CA VAL A 17 -11.02 -0.35 4.23
C VAL A 17 -9.62 0.09 3.85
N GLU A 18 -8.80 0.42 4.84
CA GLU A 18 -7.36 0.62 4.68
C GLU A 18 -6.62 -0.65 5.11
N ASN A 19 -5.84 -1.23 4.21
CA ASN A 19 -5.04 -2.42 4.42
C ASN A 19 -3.61 -2.16 3.99
N VAL A 20 -2.68 -2.21 4.95
CA VAL A 20 -1.26 -2.00 4.71
C VAL A 20 -0.51 -3.27 5.08
N VAL A 21 0.17 -3.87 4.11
CA VAL A 21 1.03 -5.03 4.31
C VAL A 21 2.39 -4.69 3.74
N ILE A 22 3.42 -4.73 4.57
CA ILE A 22 4.81 -4.44 4.20
C ILE A 22 5.67 -5.55 4.75
N ARG A 23 6.52 -6.12 3.91
CA ARG A 23 7.39 -7.24 4.27
C ARG A 23 8.78 -7.02 3.67
N ARG A 24 9.82 -7.19 4.48
CA ARG A 24 11.19 -7.36 3.94
C ARG A 24 11.35 -8.73 3.32
N THR A 25 11.93 -8.80 2.14
CA THR A 25 12.24 -10.04 1.45
C THR A 25 13.72 -10.09 1.07
N THR A 26 14.30 -11.28 1.10
CA THR A 26 15.65 -11.53 0.58
C THR A 26 15.65 -12.02 -0.86
N ASP A 27 14.45 -12.20 -1.44
CA ASP A 27 14.26 -12.58 -2.84
C ASP A 27 14.45 -11.35 -3.73
N THR A 28 15.71 -10.97 -3.95
CA THR A 28 16.07 -9.82 -4.78
C THR A 28 15.93 -10.08 -6.28
N ASP A 29 15.73 -11.33 -6.69
CA ASP A 29 15.46 -11.69 -8.08
C ASP A 29 14.02 -11.31 -8.45
N ALA A 30 13.05 -11.60 -7.58
CA ALA A 30 11.66 -11.21 -7.78
C ALA A 30 11.34 -9.78 -7.29
N TYR A 31 12.07 -9.30 -6.27
CA TYR A 31 11.87 -7.99 -5.62
C TYR A 31 13.21 -7.25 -5.47
N PRO A 32 13.70 -6.60 -6.55
CA PRO A 32 14.96 -5.84 -6.54
C PRO A 32 15.07 -4.81 -5.40
N SER A 33 13.96 -4.23 -4.96
CA SER A 33 13.85 -3.29 -3.84
C SER A 33 14.13 -3.92 -2.47
N GLY A 34 14.07 -5.25 -2.37
CA GLY A 34 14.13 -5.98 -1.10
C GLY A 34 12.85 -5.89 -0.27
N TRP A 35 11.77 -5.37 -0.85
CA TRP A 35 10.48 -5.22 -0.19
C TRP A 35 9.38 -5.91 -0.98
N LYS A 36 8.40 -6.44 -0.26
CA LYS A 36 7.12 -6.88 -0.81
C LYS A 36 6.03 -6.14 -0.06
N TYR A 37 5.18 -5.42 -0.77
CA TYR A 37 4.15 -4.63 -0.13
C TYR A 37 2.83 -4.62 -0.88
N THR A 38 1.78 -4.27 -0.15
CA THR A 38 0.44 -3.98 -0.66
C THR A 38 -0.16 -2.94 0.28
N LEU A 39 -0.27 -1.71 -0.21
CA LEU A 39 -0.95 -0.60 0.46
C LEU A 39 -2.26 -0.42 -0.27
N HIS A 40 -3.39 -0.65 0.37
CA HIS A 40 -4.70 -0.65 -0.27
C HIS A 40 -5.68 0.17 0.53
N LEU A 41 -6.32 1.13 -0.12
CA LEU A 41 -7.53 1.79 0.33
C LEU A 41 -8.66 1.44 -0.63
N GLY A 42 -9.71 0.86 -0.09
CA GLY A 42 -10.91 0.53 -0.84
C GLY A 42 -12.16 0.74 -0.02
N THR A 43 -13.29 0.30 -0.56
CA THR A 43 -14.57 0.29 0.13
C THR A 43 -15.00 -1.14 0.45
N LEU A 44 -15.95 -1.31 1.36
CA LEU A 44 -16.60 -2.60 1.63
C LEU A 44 -17.36 -3.19 0.42
N GLN A 45 -17.50 -2.43 -0.66
CA GLN A 45 -18.17 -2.85 -1.90
C GLN A 45 -17.17 -3.27 -2.98
N ASP A 46 -15.95 -3.66 -2.56
CA ASP A 46 -14.86 -4.11 -3.43
C ASP A 46 -14.39 -3.06 -4.45
N LEU A 47 -14.68 -1.79 -4.22
CA LEU A 47 -14.12 -0.70 -5.02
C LEU A 47 -12.73 -0.34 -4.50
N THR A 48 -11.71 -0.51 -5.33
CA THR A 48 -10.36 0.01 -5.07
C THR A 48 -10.33 1.51 -5.37
N LEU A 49 -10.02 2.30 -4.34
CA LEU A 49 -9.84 3.74 -4.47
C LEU A 49 -8.39 4.04 -4.82
N ILE A 50 -7.47 3.50 -4.03
CA ILE A 50 -6.02 3.62 -4.19
C ILE A 50 -5.38 2.29 -3.78
N ARG A 51 -4.45 1.77 -4.57
CA ARG A 51 -3.63 0.63 -4.17
C ARG A 51 -2.23 0.72 -4.75
N TYR A 52 -1.23 0.74 -3.88
CA TYR A 52 0.17 0.58 -4.27
C TYR A 52 0.59 -0.86 -4.01
N ASP A 53 1.14 -1.53 -5.02
CA ASP A 53 1.78 -2.83 -4.83
C ASP A 53 2.95 -3.03 -5.79
N ASN A 54 3.72 -4.09 -5.54
CA ASN A 54 4.85 -4.48 -6.37
C ASN A 54 4.79 -5.97 -6.73
N ALA A 55 3.58 -6.50 -6.99
CA ALA A 55 3.37 -7.94 -7.19
C ALA A 55 4.31 -8.58 -8.22
N HIS A 56 4.74 -7.80 -9.22
CA HIS A 56 5.66 -8.18 -10.30
C HIS A 56 6.78 -7.14 -10.48
N GLU A 57 7.52 -6.85 -9.40
CA GLU A 57 8.56 -5.81 -9.42
C GLU A 57 9.64 -6.04 -10.49
N ASP A 58 10.01 -7.30 -10.72
CA ASP A 58 11.00 -7.71 -11.71
C ASP A 58 10.66 -7.35 -13.16
N THR A 59 9.36 -7.28 -13.49
CA THR A 59 8.87 -7.10 -14.87
C THR A 59 8.08 -5.83 -15.08
N LYS A 60 7.34 -5.38 -14.06
CA LYS A 60 6.50 -4.19 -14.08
C LYS A 60 6.98 -3.09 -13.13
N GLY A 61 7.75 -3.45 -12.11
CA GLY A 61 8.11 -2.51 -11.05
C GLY A 61 6.95 -2.29 -10.06
N HIS A 62 6.71 -1.02 -9.74
CA HIS A 62 5.77 -0.60 -8.71
C HIS A 62 4.53 -0.02 -9.37
N GLU A 63 3.36 -0.53 -9.01
CA GLU A 63 2.09 -0.16 -9.64
C GLU A 63 1.23 0.61 -8.62
N LEU A 64 0.64 1.72 -9.10
CA LEU A 64 -0.43 2.47 -8.45
C LEU A 64 -1.73 2.18 -9.19
N HIS A 65 -2.67 1.54 -8.51
CA HIS A 65 -4.02 1.31 -8.99
C HIS A 65 -4.97 2.33 -8.38
N THR A 66 -5.71 3.02 -9.22
CA THR A 66 -6.77 3.94 -8.82
C THR A 66 -8.06 3.62 -9.56
N ALA A 67 -9.16 4.28 -9.19
CA ALA A 67 -10.41 4.20 -9.96
C ALA A 67 -10.25 4.66 -11.43
N ALA A 68 -9.20 5.42 -11.77
CA ALA A 68 -8.90 5.88 -13.13
C ALA A 68 -8.08 4.86 -13.95
N GLY A 69 -7.51 3.84 -13.31
CA GLY A 69 -6.63 2.84 -13.93
C GLY A 69 -5.36 2.57 -13.14
N ASP A 70 -4.54 1.67 -13.67
CA ASP A 70 -3.18 1.38 -13.23
C ASP A 70 -2.15 2.32 -13.86
N ALA A 71 -1.14 2.69 -13.07
CA ALA A 71 0.00 3.48 -13.49
C ALA A 71 1.28 2.97 -12.83
N ASP A 72 2.38 2.99 -13.57
CA ASP A 72 3.70 2.71 -13.01
C ASP A 72 4.17 3.91 -12.17
N VAL A 73 4.74 3.64 -11.00
CA VAL A 73 5.28 4.65 -10.09
C VAL A 73 6.72 4.35 -9.73
N GLU A 74 7.48 5.38 -9.40
CA GLU A 74 8.83 5.20 -8.85
C GLU A 74 8.73 4.73 -7.40
N PHE A 75 9.75 3.98 -6.96
CA PHE A 75 9.87 3.56 -5.57
C PHE A 75 10.93 4.39 -4.86
N PRO A 76 10.55 5.48 -4.17
CA PRO A 76 11.49 6.29 -3.39
C PRO A 76 12.03 5.52 -2.17
N GLY A 77 11.27 4.55 -1.69
CA GLY A 77 11.53 3.75 -0.50
C GLY A 77 10.24 3.47 0.24
N MET A 78 10.24 2.48 1.14
CA MET A 78 9.00 2.11 1.84
C MET A 78 8.43 3.22 2.72
N GLU A 79 9.28 3.99 3.40
CA GLU A 79 8.83 5.06 4.30
C GLU A 79 8.15 6.20 3.51
N GLU A 80 8.80 6.66 2.44
CA GLU A 80 8.25 7.71 1.57
C GLU A 80 6.97 7.24 0.86
N LEU A 81 6.95 6.01 0.34
CA LEU A 81 5.77 5.44 -0.31
C LEU A 81 4.57 5.34 0.65
N VAL A 82 4.81 4.97 1.91
CA VAL A 82 3.73 4.90 2.91
C VAL A 82 3.18 6.29 3.22
N VAL A 83 4.05 7.30 3.34
CA VAL A 83 3.62 8.69 3.53
C VAL A 83 2.78 9.18 2.35
N GLU A 84 3.19 8.89 1.12
CA GLU A 84 2.42 9.23 -0.08
C GLU A 84 1.05 8.53 -0.10
N PHE A 85 1.02 7.21 0.16
CA PHE A 85 -0.22 6.46 0.26
C PHE A 85 -1.16 7.07 1.30
N TRP A 86 -0.65 7.40 2.48
CA TRP A 86 -1.44 7.97 3.57
C TRP A 86 -1.93 9.37 3.29
N ALA A 87 -1.14 10.21 2.61
CA ALA A 87 -1.58 11.53 2.17
C ALA A 87 -2.76 11.41 1.20
N SER A 88 -2.69 10.48 0.25
CA SER A 88 -3.80 10.22 -0.67
C SER A 88 -4.99 9.54 0.03
N ALA A 89 -4.75 8.67 1.01
CA ALA A 89 -5.82 8.04 1.78
C ALA A 89 -6.55 9.04 2.70
N ASP A 90 -5.85 10.04 3.24
CA ASP A 90 -6.43 11.10 4.06
C ASP A 90 -7.47 11.90 3.30
N GLU A 91 -7.29 12.13 1.99
CA GLU A 91 -8.31 12.79 1.17
C GLU A 91 -9.66 12.06 1.21
N TYR A 92 -9.65 10.72 1.36
CA TYR A 92 -10.87 9.94 1.52
C TYR A 92 -11.34 9.88 2.98
N TRP A 93 -10.42 9.69 3.93
CA TRP A 93 -10.77 9.65 5.35
C TRP A 93 -11.37 10.97 5.85
N ASP A 94 -10.84 12.11 5.39
CA ASP A 94 -11.36 13.45 5.72
C ASP A 94 -12.81 13.64 5.24
N THR A 95 -13.19 13.03 4.10
CA THR A 95 -14.56 13.16 3.57
C THR A 95 -15.61 12.49 4.46
N ILE A 96 -15.20 11.48 5.24
CA ILE A 96 -16.06 10.75 6.17
C ILE A 96 -15.74 11.06 7.64
N GLY A 97 -14.76 11.93 7.91
CA GLY A 97 -14.31 12.30 9.25
C GLY A 97 -13.62 11.16 10.01
N GLY A 98 -13.04 10.19 9.30
CA GLY A 98 -12.32 9.07 9.90
C GLY A 98 -10.87 9.40 10.22
N ASN A 99 -10.28 8.66 11.15
CA ASN A 99 -8.89 8.86 11.58
C ASN A 99 -8.20 7.51 11.86
N PRO A 100 -7.70 6.83 10.81
CA PRO A 100 -7.07 5.52 10.95
C PRO A 100 -5.86 5.57 11.91
N PRO A 101 -5.75 4.66 12.91
CA PRO A 101 -4.58 4.57 13.76
C PRO A 101 -3.42 3.93 12.98
N ARG A 102 -2.63 4.74 12.27
CA ARG A 102 -1.50 4.34 11.41
C ARG A 102 -0.25 3.99 12.23
N PRO A 103 0.09 2.71 12.45
CA PRO A 103 1.09 2.31 13.43
C PRO A 103 2.46 1.98 12.82
N TYR A 104 2.68 2.30 11.54
CA TYR A 104 3.92 2.04 10.80
C TYR A 104 4.98 3.10 11.09
#